data_AF-A0A3M1XCE9-F1
#
_entry.id   AF-A0A3M1XCE9-F1
#
_cell.length_a   1.000
_cell.length_b   1.000
_cell.length_c   1.000
_cell.angle_alpha   90.00
_cell.angle_beta   90.00
_cell.angle_gamma   90.00
#
_symmetry.space_group_name_H-M   'P 1'
#
loop_
_entity.id
_entity.type
_entity.pdbx_description
1 polymer ?
#
loop_
_entity_poly.entity_id
_entity_poly.type
_entity_poly.pdbx_seq_one_letter_code
_entity_poly.pdbx_strand_id
1 'polypeptide(L)'
;MGELMNQASLRTRAQEEQDIVVAALKQLTNQERVILGLHFYEGLDVEEIAQILNQPAGKVETWLKQILSKIRLVKPDEDPYGNIVNQIFG
;
A
#
# COMPACT_ATOMS: atom_id res chain seq x y z
N MET A 1 -31.16 19.37 -13.02
CA MET A 1 -30.28 18.73 -14.04
C MET A 1 -28.79 18.84 -13.70
N GLY A 2 -28.31 19.92 -13.06
CA GLY A 2 -26.89 20.09 -12.70
C GLY A 2 -26.37 19.18 -11.57
N GLU A 3 -27.22 18.72 -10.65
CA GLU A 3 -26.79 17.90 -9.50
C GLU A 3 -26.48 16.43 -9.85
N LEU A 4 -27.11 15.89 -10.89
CA LEU A 4 -26.89 14.51 -11.34
C LEU A 4 -25.53 14.35 -12.06
N MET A 5 -25.04 15.41 -12.69
CA MET A 5 -23.75 15.40 -13.40
C MET A 5 -22.56 15.42 -12.43
N ASN A 6 -22.68 16.13 -11.30
CA ASN A 6 -21.61 16.20 -10.30
C ASN A 6 -21.37 14.86 -9.57
N GLN A 7 -22.44 14.09 -9.32
CA GLN A 7 -22.31 12.78 -8.66
C GLN A 7 -21.70 11.70 -9.57
N ALA A 8 -21.93 11.78 -10.88
CA ALA A 8 -21.36 10.84 -11.85
C ALA A 8 -19.83 10.99 -11.94
N SER A 9 -19.31 12.22 -11.98
CA SER A 9 -17.87 12.49 -12.10
C SER A 9 -17.05 12.07 -10.87
N LEU A 10 -17.64 12.10 -9.67
CA LEU A 10 -17.00 11.64 -8.44
C LEU A 10 -16.94 10.11 -8.36
N ARG A 11 -18.00 9.42 -8.82
CA ARG A 11 -17.99 7.96 -8.92
C ARG A 11 -16.94 7.46 -9.90
N THR A 12 -16.73 8.14 -11.02
CA THR A 12 -15.73 7.75 -12.01
C THR A 12 -14.32 7.77 -11.43
N ARG A 13 -13.94 8.84 -10.71
CA ARG A 13 -12.60 8.95 -10.10
C ARG A 13 -12.35 7.91 -9.01
N ALA A 14 -13.31 7.72 -8.13
CA ALA A 14 -13.20 6.72 -7.06
C ALA A 14 -13.10 5.29 -7.62
N GLN A 15 -13.79 5.00 -8.73
CA GLN A 15 -13.73 3.71 -9.42
C GLN A 15 -12.36 3.51 -10.07
N GLU A 16 -11.85 4.53 -10.78
CA GLU A 16 -10.52 4.51 -11.41
C GLU A 16 -9.40 4.29 -10.39
N GLU A 17 -9.44 4.99 -9.25
CA GLU A 17 -8.48 4.80 -8.16
C GLU A 17 -8.53 3.38 -7.57
N GLN A 18 -9.74 2.84 -7.39
CA GLN A 18 -9.91 1.47 -6.92
C GLN A 18 -9.37 0.45 -7.93
N ASP A 19 -9.61 0.63 -9.22
CA ASP A 19 -9.12 -0.27 -10.26
C ASP A 19 -7.59 -0.28 -10.33
N ILE A 20 -6.96 0.89 -10.19
CA ILE A 20 -5.50 1.05 -10.12
C ILE A 20 -4.93 0.32 -8.89
N VAL A 21 -5.52 0.51 -7.71
CA VAL A 21 -5.09 -0.16 -6.48
C VAL A 21 -5.30 -1.67 -6.58
N VAL A 22 -6.44 -2.13 -7.09
CA VAL A 22 -6.72 -3.56 -7.28
C VAL A 22 -5.74 -4.20 -8.27
N ALA A 23 -5.40 -3.49 -9.35
CA ALA A 23 -4.39 -3.95 -10.31
C ALA A 23 -2.99 -4.05 -9.67
N ALA A 24 -2.60 -3.09 -8.82
CA ALA A 24 -1.35 -3.15 -8.07
C ALA A 24 -1.33 -4.34 -7.09
N LEU A 25 -2.42 -4.54 -6.34
CA LEU A 25 -2.55 -5.66 -5.40
C LEU A 25 -2.55 -7.01 -6.12
N LYS A 26 -3.09 -7.09 -7.34
CA LYS A 26 -3.07 -8.32 -8.15
C LYS A 26 -1.65 -8.77 -8.52
N GLN A 27 -0.70 -7.83 -8.65
CA GLN A 27 0.70 -8.13 -8.95
C GLN A 27 1.48 -8.68 -7.74
N LEU A 28 0.94 -8.50 -6.54
CA LEU A 28 1.53 -9.05 -5.32
C LEU A 28 1.21 -10.54 -5.20
N THR A 29 2.25 -11.30 -4.85
CA THR A 29 2.11 -12.70 -4.41
C THR A 29 1.30 -12.79 -3.12
N ASN A 30 0.79 -13.98 -2.80
CA ASN A 30 0.02 -14.19 -1.56
C ASN A 30 0.82 -13.79 -0.31
N GLN A 31 2.11 -14.11 -0.28
CA GLN A 31 2.98 -13.76 0.85
C GLN A 31 3.16 -12.24 0.98
N GLU A 32 3.33 -11.55 -0.14
CA GLU A 32 3.44 -10.08 -0.16
C GLU A 32 2.16 -9.39 0.29
N ARG A 33 0.98 -9.93 -0.07
CA ARG A 33 -0.30 -9.41 0.41
C ARG A 33 -0.49 -9.63 1.91
N VAL A 34 -0.03 -10.76 2.44
CA VAL A 34 -0.05 -11.02 3.89
C VAL A 34 0.83 -10.01 4.62
N ILE A 35 2.05 -9.78 4.16
CA ILE A 35 2.96 -8.79 4.76
C ILE A 35 2.35 -7.39 4.71
N LEU A 36 1.78 -7.00 3.56
CA LEU A 36 1.08 -5.72 3.41
C LEU A 36 -0.13 -5.62 4.34
N GLY A 37 -0.88 -6.72 4.48
CA GLY A 37 -2.02 -6.86 5.38
C GLY A 37 -1.64 -6.60 6.83
N LEU A 38 -0.62 -7.31 7.30
CA LEU A 38 -0.09 -7.17 8.66
C LEU A 38 0.42 -5.76 8.93
N HIS A 39 1.08 -5.13 7.95
CA HIS A 39 1.62 -3.78 8.14
C HIS A 39 0.54 -2.69 8.11
N PHE A 40 -0.37 -2.71 7.12
CA PHE A 40 -1.32 -1.61 6.91
C PHE A 40 -2.68 -1.79 7.59
N TYR A 41 -3.17 -3.02 7.74
CA TYR A 41 -4.48 -3.29 8.36
C TYR A 41 -4.34 -3.60 9.85
N GLU A 42 -3.33 -4.38 10.23
CA GLU A 42 -3.07 -4.71 11.64
C GLU A 42 -2.14 -3.68 12.32
N GLY A 43 -1.48 -2.81 11.54
CA GLY A 43 -0.60 -1.77 12.07
C GLY A 43 0.71 -2.28 12.67
N LEU A 44 1.13 -3.49 12.30
CA LEU A 44 2.30 -4.15 12.88
C LEU A 44 3.60 -3.63 12.28
N ASP A 45 4.61 -3.52 13.13
CA ASP A 45 5.96 -3.14 12.74
C ASP A 45 6.75 -4.32 12.14
N VAL A 46 7.86 -4.01 11.47
CA VAL A 46 8.73 -5.00 10.80
C VAL A 46 9.13 -6.14 11.74
N GLU A 47 9.44 -5.83 13.00
CA GLU A 47 9.85 -6.81 14.01
C GLU A 47 8.71 -7.74 14.42
N GLU A 48 7.49 -7.23 14.56
CA GLU A 48 6.31 -8.04 14.90
C GLU A 48 5.93 -8.95 13.74
N ILE A 49 5.96 -8.43 12.51
CA ILE A 49 5.73 -9.22 11.29
C ILE A 49 6.80 -10.31 11.16
N ALA A 50 8.06 -10.00 11.48
CA ALA A 50 9.16 -10.96 11.49
C ALA A 50 8.93 -12.11 12.48
N GLN A 51 8.43 -11.80 13.68
CA GLN A 51 8.05 -12.81 14.67
C GLN A 51 6.89 -13.68 14.18
N ILE A 52 5.83 -13.07 13.64
CA ILE A 52 4.64 -13.80 13.14
C ILE A 52 5.01 -14.73 11.98
N LEU A 53 5.84 -14.26 11.06
CA LEU A 53 6.27 -15.03 9.90
C LEU A 53 7.45 -15.97 10.20
N ASN A 54 8.02 -15.91 11.41
CA ASN A 54 9.24 -16.60 11.80
C ASN A 54 10.38 -16.37 10.77
N GLN A 55 10.59 -15.12 10.38
CA GLN A 55 11.61 -14.68 9.43
C GLN A 55 12.51 -13.60 10.06
N PRO A 56 13.71 -13.37 9.53
CA PRO A 56 14.55 -12.26 9.99
C PRO A 56 13.93 -10.90 9.66
N ALA A 57 14.00 -9.94 10.59
CA ALA A 57 13.48 -8.58 10.39
C ALA A 57 14.01 -7.92 9.13
N GLY A 58 15.32 -8.00 8.85
CA GLY A 58 15.89 -7.43 7.61
C GLY A 58 15.34 -8.05 6.33
N LYS A 59 14.89 -9.31 6.38
CA LYS A 59 14.24 -9.97 5.24
C LYS A 59 12.82 -9.44 5.03
N VAL A 60 12.08 -9.25 6.12
CA VAL A 60 10.75 -8.62 6.11
C VAL A 60 10.83 -7.17 5.64
N GLU A 61 11.82 -6.40 6.09
CA GLU A 61 12.07 -5.03 5.64
C GLU A 61 12.34 -4.99 4.13
N THR A 62 13.17 -5.91 3.63
CA THR A 62 13.45 -6.03 2.21
C THR A 62 12.19 -6.34 1.41
N TRP A 63 11.36 -7.26 1.90
CA TRP A 63 10.07 -7.57 1.27
C TRP A 63 9.13 -6.37 1.27
N LEU A 64 9.00 -5.65 2.39
CA LEU A 64 8.18 -4.43 2.45
C LEU A 64 8.64 -3.39 1.45
N LYS A 65 9.95 -3.13 1.33
CA LYS A 65 10.50 -2.21 0.31
C LYS A 65 10.17 -2.66 -1.11
N GLN A 66 10.28 -3.96 -1.41
CA GLN A 66 9.92 -4.50 -2.73
C GLN A 66 8.43 -4.37 -3.02
N ILE A 67 7.57 -4.67 -2.04
CA ILE A 67 6.11 -4.55 -2.13
C ILE A 67 5.74 -3.09 -2.40
N LEU A 68 6.26 -2.15 -1.61
CA LEU A 68 6.00 -0.72 -1.78
C LEU A 68 6.50 -0.22 -3.14
N SER A 69 7.65 -0.71 -3.62
CA SER A 69 8.16 -0.35 -4.95
C SER A 69 7.21 -0.84 -6.06
N LYS A 70 6.66 -2.07 -5.93
CA LYS A 70 5.67 -2.61 -6.88
C LYS A 70 4.37 -1.83 -6.89
N ILE A 71 3.91 -1.35 -5.72
CA ILE A 71 2.68 -0.57 -5.60
C ILE A 71 2.88 0.88 -6.07
N ARG A 72 4.02 1.52 -5.74
CA ARG A 72 4.32 2.91 -6.10
C ARG A 72 4.46 3.11 -7.60
N LEU A 73 4.94 2.11 -8.33
CA LEU A 73 4.98 2.13 -9.81
C LEU A 73 3.59 2.26 -10.45
N VAL A 74 2.52 2.04 -9.69
CA VAL A 74 1.13 2.06 -10.18
C VAL A 74 0.44 3.40 -9.88
N LYS A 75 1.04 4.30 -9.09
CA LYS A 75 0.57 5.68 -8.91
C LYS A 75 1.59 6.67 -9.50
N PRO A 76 1.28 7.36 -10.62
CA PRO A 76 1.94 8.62 -10.91
C PRO A 76 1.41 9.66 -9.92
N ASP A 77 2.32 10.36 -9.24
CA ASP A 77 2.07 11.57 -8.44
C ASP A 77 1.12 11.45 -7.25
N GLU A 78 1.62 10.93 -6.12
CA GLU A 78 1.51 11.58 -4.79
C GLU A 78 2.20 10.66 -3.79
N ASP A 79 3.16 11.21 -3.06
CA ASP A 79 3.91 10.52 -2.01
C ASP A 79 3.22 10.70 -0.65
N PRO A 80 2.44 9.72 -0.12
CA PRO A 80 1.78 9.87 1.17
C PRO A 80 2.74 9.58 2.34
N TYR A 81 3.89 8.97 2.05
CA TYR A 81 4.86 8.50 3.06
C TYR A 81 6.13 9.34 3.12
N GLY A 82 6.29 10.35 2.24
CA GLY A 82 7.46 11.23 2.19
C GLY A 82 7.74 12.01 3.47
N ASN A 83 6.74 12.14 4.36
CA ASN A 83 6.88 12.85 5.64
C ASN A 83 7.05 11.94 6.87
N ILE A 84 6.64 10.66 6.82
CA ILE A 84 6.63 9.81 8.02
C ILE A 84 8.00 9.18 8.26
N VAL A 85 8.72 8.83 7.18
CA VAL A 85 10.03 8.15 7.29
C VAL A 85 11.09 9.05 7.93
N ASN A 86 11.00 10.37 7.77
CA ASN A 86 11.93 11.33 8.38
C ASN A 86 11.61 11.68 9.85
N GLN A 87 10.43 11.31 10.37
CA GLN A 87 10.06 11.57 11.77
C GLN A 87 10.29 10.38 12.70
N ILE A 88 10.40 9.17 12.17
CA ILE A 88 10.61 7.96 12.98
C ILE A 88 12.10 7.60 13.11
N PHE A 89 12.94 7.98 12.14
CA PHE A 89 14.37 7.65 12.09
C PHE A 89 15.30 8.88 12.11
N GLY A 90 14.80 10.04 12.53
CA GLY A 90 15.56 11.28 12.70
C GLY A 90 15.97 11.53 14.15
#